data_AF-A0A5J4ZX28-F1
#
_entry.id   AF-A0A5J4ZX28-F1
#
_cell.length_a   1.000
_cell.length_b   1.000
_cell.length_c   1.000
_cell.angle_alpha   90.00
_cell.angle_beta   90.00
_cell.angle_gamma   90.00
#
_symmetry.space_group_name_H-M   'P 1'
#
loop_
_entity.id
_entity.type
_entity.pdbx_description
1 polymer ?
#
loop_
_entity_poly.entity_id
_entity_poly.type
_entity_poly.pdbx_seq_one_letter_code
_entity_poly.pdbx_strand_id
1 'polypeptide(L)'
;MKSGEVVTEEGKPWYEPEWWKFGDEKTYFRHAAGSLFILSKNLVQYVNINSASLKNYAHDDISVGSWMMGVQATYIDDSRLCCSNSRQDKVCSLA
;
A
#
# COMPACT_ATOMS: atom_id res chain seq x y z
N MET A 1 8.36 -3.04 -1.66
CA MET A 1 7.11 -3.52 -1.01
C MET A 1 7.40 -3.92 0.42
N LYS A 2 6.47 -3.70 1.37
CA LYS A 2 6.66 -4.04 2.79
C LYS A 2 5.50 -4.85 3.37
N SER A 3 5.74 -5.47 4.52
CA SER A 3 4.77 -6.03 5.47
C SER A 3 5.30 -5.72 6.87
N GLY A 4 4.43 -5.59 7.87
CA GLY A 4 4.83 -5.24 9.23
C GLY A 4 3.65 -5.05 10.15
N GLU A 5 3.92 -4.69 11.40
CA GLU A 5 2.92 -4.55 12.44
C GLU A 5 1.88 -3.45 12.12
N VAL A 6 0.63 -3.75 12.45
CA VAL A 6 -0.47 -2.80 12.41
C VAL A 6 -0.45 -1.96 13.68
N VAL A 7 -0.47 -0.64 13.52
CA VAL A 7 -0.52 0.28 14.65
C VAL A 7 -1.93 0.27 15.24
N THR A 8 -2.08 -0.32 16.42
CA THR A 8 -3.38 -0.53 17.08
C THR A 8 -3.68 0.42 18.23
N GLU A 9 -2.72 1.26 18.59
CA GLU A 9 -2.87 2.24 19.65
C GLU A 9 -3.49 3.54 19.10
N GLU A 10 -4.68 3.86 19.59
CA GLU A 10 -5.40 5.09 19.22
C GLU A 10 -4.57 6.34 19.56
N GLY A 11 -4.54 7.31 18.64
CA GLY A 11 -3.77 8.55 18.79
C GLY A 11 -2.31 8.46 18.34
N LYS A 12 -1.77 7.27 18.00
CA LYS A 12 -0.45 7.17 17.34
C LYS A 12 -0.55 7.51 15.85
N PRO A 13 0.52 8.06 15.24
CA PRO A 13 0.62 8.16 13.79
C PRO A 13 0.41 6.78 13.17
N TRP A 14 -0.36 6.75 12.08
CA TRP A 14 -0.68 5.52 11.35
C TRP A 14 -1.58 4.53 12.07
N TYR A 15 -2.24 4.93 13.17
CA TYR A 15 -3.28 4.13 13.81
C TYR A 15 -4.32 3.67 12.79
N GLU A 16 -4.63 2.37 12.80
CA GLU A 16 -5.63 1.75 11.94
C GLU A 16 -6.86 1.36 12.77
N PRO A 17 -7.99 2.09 12.66
CA PRO A 17 -9.21 1.82 13.44
C PRO A 17 -9.76 0.40 13.26
N GLU A 18 -9.55 -0.20 12.08
CA GLU A 18 -10.01 -1.55 11.76
C GLU A 18 -8.89 -2.59 11.87
N TRP A 19 -7.92 -2.36 12.76
CA TRP A 19 -6.75 -3.23 12.96
C TRP A 19 -7.11 -4.70 13.24
N TRP A 20 -8.28 -4.95 13.80
CA TRP A 20 -8.77 -6.29 14.12
C TRP A 20 -9.08 -7.14 12.88
N LYS A 21 -9.12 -6.53 11.68
CA LYS A 21 -9.32 -7.24 10.40
C LYS A 21 -8.04 -7.83 9.82
N PHE A 22 -6.87 -7.50 10.36
CA PHE A 22 -5.56 -7.94 9.86
C PHE A 22 -5.06 -9.23 10.52
N GLY A 23 -6.00 -10.07 10.96
CA GLY A 23 -5.72 -11.34 11.62
C GLY A 23 -5.16 -11.20 13.04
N ASP A 24 -4.93 -12.35 13.68
CA ASP A 24 -4.52 -12.41 15.08
C ASP A 24 -3.11 -11.84 15.32
N GLU A 25 -2.21 -12.03 14.35
CA GLU A 25 -0.85 -11.47 14.39
C GLU A 25 -0.81 -9.96 14.12
N LYS A 26 -1.93 -9.34 13.72
CA LYS A 26 -2.04 -7.90 13.43
C LYS A 26 -0.91 -7.41 12.54
N THR A 27 -0.67 -8.14 11.46
CA THR A 27 0.39 -7.83 10.49
C THR A 27 -0.26 -7.43 9.17
N TYR A 28 0.15 -6.28 8.63
CA TYR A 28 -0.27 -5.87 7.30
C TYR A 28 0.18 -6.91 6.27
N PHE A 29 -0.72 -7.28 5.36
CA PHE A 29 -0.35 -8.03 4.16
C PHE A 29 0.73 -7.28 3.36
N ARG A 30 1.44 -8.01 2.50
CA ARG A 30 2.48 -7.39 1.66
C ARG A 30 1.85 -6.40 0.68
N HIS A 31 2.21 -5.11 0.81
CA HIS A 31 1.67 -4.02 -0.02
C HIS A 31 2.77 -3.10 -0.54
N ALA A 32 2.43 -2.29 -1.53
CA ALA A 32 3.30 -1.28 -2.12
C ALA A 32 3.35 -0.04 -1.21
N ALA A 33 4.13 -0.13 -0.14
CA ALA A 33 4.35 1.00 0.74
C ALA A 33 5.40 1.96 0.20
N GLY A 34 5.17 3.25 0.47
CA GLY A 34 6.06 4.33 0.06
C GLY A 34 5.24 5.45 -0.57
N SER A 35 5.93 6.29 -1.34
CA SER A 35 5.34 7.47 -1.97
C SER A 35 4.73 7.21 -3.36
N LEU A 36 4.91 6.01 -3.92
CA LEU A 36 4.45 5.68 -5.27
C LEU A 36 4.08 4.20 -5.41
N PHE A 37 2.91 3.95 -5.99
CA PHE A 37 2.53 2.67 -6.56
C PHE A 37 1.96 2.90 -7.96
N ILE A 38 2.16 1.95 -8.87
CA ILE A 38 1.69 2.02 -10.26
C ILE A 38 0.79 0.83 -10.53
N LEU A 39 -0.40 1.10 -11.05
CA LEU A 39 -1.36 0.08 -11.45
C LEU A 39 -1.50 0.06 -12.97
N SER A 40 -1.65 -1.13 -13.54
CA SER A 40 -1.98 -1.26 -14.96
C SER A 40 -3.40 -0.73 -15.23
N LYS A 41 -3.67 -0.30 -16.47
CA LYS A 41 -4.99 0.19 -16.88
C LYS A 41 -6.13 -0.77 -16.50
N ASN A 42 -5.91 -2.08 -16.69
CA ASN A 42 -6.92 -3.10 -16.40
C ASN A 42 -7.22 -3.20 -14.90
N LEU A 43 -6.19 -3.08 -14.04
CA LEU A 43 -6.38 -3.09 -12.59
C LEU A 43 -7.11 -1.82 -12.12
N VAL A 44 -6.78 -0.65 -12.69
CA VAL A 44 -7.50 0.59 -12.39
C VAL A 44 -8.97 0.49 -12.79
N GLN A 45 -9.26 -0.06 -13.97
CA GLN A 45 -10.64 -0.28 -14.42
C GLN A 45 -11.38 -1.26 -13.52
N TYR A 46 -10.73 -2.36 -13.10
CA TYR A 46 -11.31 -3.31 -12.16
C TYR A 46 -11.69 -2.64 -10.84
N VAL A 47 -10.78 -1.85 -10.26
CA VAL A 47 -11.04 -1.11 -9.02
C VAL A 47 -12.21 -0.14 -9.19
N ASN A 48 -12.26 0.61 -10.30
CA ASN A 48 -13.33 1.57 -10.55
C ASN A 48 -14.70 0.88 -10.67
N ILE A 49 -14.79 -0.20 -11.45
CA ILE A 49 -16.03 -0.96 -11.69
C ILE A 49 -16.54 -1.58 -10.38
N ASN A 50 -15.65 -2.10 -9.53
CA ASN A 50 -16.01 -2.83 -8.32
C ASN A 50 -15.93 -1.99 -7.04
N SER A 51 -15.76 -0.66 -7.17
CA SER A 51 -15.47 0.25 -6.05
C SER A 51 -16.43 0.12 -4.87
N ALA A 52 -17.72 -0.14 -5.13
CA ALA A 52 -18.73 -0.33 -4.08
C ALA A 52 -18.49 -1.58 -3.20
N SER A 53 -17.79 -2.60 -3.72
CA SER A 53 -17.49 -3.85 -3.02
C SER A 53 -16.10 -3.84 -2.36
N LEU A 54 -15.28 -2.83 -2.65
CA LEU A 54 -13.90 -2.73 -2.17
C LEU A 54 -13.84 -2.01 -0.82
N LYS A 55 -13.06 -2.58 0.10
CA LYS A 55 -12.88 -2.01 1.43
C LYS A 55 -11.77 -0.97 1.43
N ASN A 56 -12.07 0.24 1.87
CA ASN A 56 -11.08 1.26 2.19
C ASN A 56 -10.70 1.16 3.67
N TYR A 57 -9.41 1.26 3.94
CA TYR A 57 -8.78 1.34 5.26
C TYR A 57 -8.32 2.78 5.53
N ALA A 58 -7.72 3.04 6.70
CA ALA A 58 -7.28 4.39 7.07
C ALA A 58 -6.19 4.93 6.15
N HIS A 59 -5.41 4.03 5.53
CA HIS A 59 -4.29 4.36 4.64
C HIS A 59 -4.56 3.86 3.22
N ASP A 60 -4.12 4.63 2.23
CA ASP A 60 -4.38 4.40 0.81
C ASP A 60 -3.59 3.21 0.26
N ASP A 61 -2.31 3.09 0.64
CA ASP A 61 -1.44 1.96 0.29
C ASP A 61 -1.96 0.63 0.85
N ILE A 62 -2.53 0.65 2.05
CA ILE A 62 -3.25 -0.47 2.66
C ILE A 62 -4.52 -0.78 1.87
N SER A 63 -5.33 0.23 1.56
CA SER A 63 -6.55 0.04 0.76
C SER A 63 -6.24 -0.65 -0.58
N VAL A 64 -5.30 -0.09 -1.35
CA VAL A 64 -4.91 -0.64 -2.65
C VAL A 64 -4.34 -2.05 -2.50
N GLY A 65 -3.43 -2.27 -1.55
CA GLY A 65 -2.86 -3.60 -1.35
C GLY A 65 -3.92 -4.64 -0.97
N SER A 66 -4.96 -4.26 -0.22
CA SER A 66 -6.06 -5.17 0.12
C SER A 66 -6.90 -5.56 -1.10
N TRP A 67 -7.16 -4.62 -2.01
CA TRP A 67 -7.88 -4.90 -3.25
C TRP A 67 -7.06 -5.81 -4.14
N MET A 68 -5.74 -5.61 -4.17
CA MET A 68 -4.83 -6.40 -4.99
C MET A 68 -4.68 -7.84 -4.49
N MET A 69 -4.84 -8.09 -3.18
CA MET A 69 -4.72 -9.43 -2.60
C MET A 69 -5.70 -10.45 -3.21
N GLY A 70 -6.91 -10.00 -3.56
CA GLY A 70 -7.97 -10.85 -4.13
C GLY A 70 -7.91 -11.02 -5.64
N VAL A 71 -6.96 -10.37 -6.33
CA VAL A 71 -6.83 -10.42 -7.80
C VAL A 71 -5.53 -11.10 -8.23
N GLN A 72 -5.59 -11.82 -9.33
CA GLN A 72 -4.41 -12.43 -9.95
C GLN A 72 -3.58 -11.36 -10.67
N ALA A 73 -2.72 -10.68 -9.93
CA ALA A 73 -1.84 -9.62 -10.42
C ALA A 73 -0.36 -10.01 -10.32
N THR A 74 0.47 -9.43 -11.19
CA THR A 74 1.93 -9.50 -11.07
C THR A 74 2.42 -8.32 -10.23
N TYR A 75 3.13 -8.63 -9.15
CA TYR A 75 3.71 -7.62 -8.26
C TYR A 75 5.15 -7.36 -8.67
N ILE A 76 5.49 -6.09 -8.90
CA ILE A 76 6.84 -5.65 -9.27
C ILE A 76 7.31 -4.66 -8.20
N ASP A 77 8.43 -4.99 -7.57
CA ASP A 77 9.11 -4.13 -6.59
C ASP A 77 10.33 -3.51 -7.26
N ASP A 78 10.22 -2.25 -7.69
CA ASP A 78 11.26 -1.55 -8.44
C ASP A 78 11.90 -0.45 -7.59
N SER A 79 13.08 -0.74 -7.03
CA SER A 79 13.81 0.19 -6.18
C SER A 79 14.30 1.45 -6.91
N ARG A 80 14.27 1.48 -8.25
CA ARG A 80 14.59 2.69 -9.03
C ARG A 80 13.54 3.78 -8.89
N LEU A 81 12.33 3.42 -8.43
CA LEU A 81 11.28 4.38 -8.10
C LEU A 81 11.43 4.94 -6.68
N CYS A 82 12.35 4.40 -5.88
CA CYS A 82 12.63 4.87 -4.53
C CYS A 82 13.83 5.83 -4.55
N CYS A 83 13.72 6.92 -3.80
CA CYS A 83 14.87 7.78 -3.56
C CYS A 83 15.85 7.08 -2.62
N SER A 84 17.04 6.79 -3.13
CA SER A 84 18.17 6.37 -2.31
C SER A 84 18.78 7.59 -1.61
N ASN A 85 19.35 7.39 -0.42
CA ASN A 85 20.02 8.47 0.33
C ASN A 85 21.29 9.01 -0.40
N SER A 86 21.69 8.37 -1.50
CA SER A 86 22.70 8.87 -2.44
C SER A 86 22.09 9.96 -3.33
N ARG A 87 22.50 11.21 -3.07
CA ARG A 87 22.08 12.47 -3.73
C ARG A 87 22.39 12.60 -5.23
N GLN A 88 22.46 11.52 -6.00
CA GLN A 88 22.86 11.55 -7.41
C GLN A 88 21.69 11.51 -8.39
N ASP A 89 20.47 11.20 -7.95
CA ASP A 89 19.29 11.20 -8.81
C ASP A 89 18.55 12.54 -8.79
N LYS A 90 18.45 13.19 -9.96
CA LYS A 90 17.81 14.53 -10.11
C LYS A 90 16.33 14.54 -9.73
N VAL A 91 15.65 13.40 -9.81
CA VAL A 91 14.26 13.24 -9.38
C VAL A 91 14.14 13.37 -7.86
N CYS A 92 15.17 12.94 -7.13
CA CYS A 92 15.21 12.88 -5.67
C CYS A 92 15.94 14.05 -5.02
N SER A 93 16.50 14.98 -5.80
CA SER A 93 17.23 16.13 -5.28
C SER A 93 16.36 17.25 -4.69
N LEU A 94 15.03 17.16 -4.81
CA LEU A 94 14.06 18.15 -4.35
C LEU A 94 13.04 17.61 -3.33
N ALA A 95 13.15 16.34 -2.95
CA ALA A 95 12.26 15.68 -1.98
C ALA A 95 12.72 15.91 -0.54
#